data_AF-A0A3E0WHK8-F1
#
_entry.id   AF-A0A3E0WHK8-F1
#
_cell.length_a   1.000
_cell.length_b   1.000
_cell.length_c   1.000
_cell.angle_alpha   90.00
_cell.angle_beta   90.00
_cell.angle_gamma   90.00
#
_symmetry.space_group_name_H-M   'P 1'
#
loop_
_entity.id
_entity.type
_entity.pdbx_description
1 polymer ?
#
loop_
_entity_poly.entity_id
_entity_poly.type
_entity_poly.pdbx_seq_one_letter_code
_entity_poly.pdbx_strand_id
1 'polypeptide(L)'
;MAAERLRRLEAGTMKKKLGLLVVLLSLFLVGSYVYQQQAGYAGAFRVSLSTPRGNDILVEEVVFDDTWRTLGARIDCCWGGIGGVRGITDHPIPQTVFVRWRQIDEEIVYEGTVELPGDLAQQVRKLPEYTRVSDGRKGRGTYFVIGMEADGQITVWLSNARSENNRQGRVFKVVATGQAKGRHEPTPEDLVR
;
A
#
# COMPACT_ATOMS: atom_id res chain seq x y z
N MET A 1 32.82 7.29 -58.50
CA MET A 1 31.33 7.22 -58.60
C MET A 1 30.73 6.02 -57.86
N ALA A 2 31.29 4.80 -57.95
CA ALA A 2 30.76 3.61 -57.27
C ALA A 2 30.89 3.63 -55.73
N ALA A 3 32.05 4.05 -55.20
CA ALA A 3 32.30 4.10 -53.75
C ALA A 3 31.36 5.06 -52.99
N GLU A 4 30.94 6.15 -53.63
CA GLU A 4 30.04 7.13 -53.02
C GLU A 4 28.58 6.64 -52.99
N ARG A 5 28.17 5.85 -53.99
CA ARG A 5 26.87 5.15 -53.99
C ARG A 5 26.82 4.08 -52.91
N LEU A 6 27.91 3.34 -52.70
CA LEU A 6 28.01 2.32 -51.64
C LEU A 6 27.88 2.94 -50.24
N ARG A 7 28.61 4.04 -49.96
CA ARG A 7 28.50 4.77 -48.69
C ARG A 7 27.09 5.31 -48.43
N ARG A 8 26.39 5.81 -49.45
CA ARG A 8 24.99 6.27 -49.32
C ARG A 8 24.02 5.12 -49.02
N LEU A 9 24.24 3.94 -49.61
CA LEU A 9 23.43 2.73 -49.34
C LEU A 9 23.66 2.20 -47.92
N GLU A 10 24.91 2.14 -47.46
CA GLU A 10 25.27 1.72 -46.10
C GLU A 10 24.70 2.70 -45.06
N ALA A 11 24.82 4.01 -45.28
CA ALA A 11 24.26 5.03 -44.40
C ALA A 11 22.73 4.97 -44.33
N GLY A 12 22.04 4.73 -45.46
CA GLY A 12 20.59 4.53 -45.48
C GLY A 12 20.15 3.28 -44.74
N THR A 13 20.93 2.20 -44.86
CA THR A 13 20.68 0.93 -44.15
C THR A 13 20.93 1.06 -42.64
N MET A 14 21.99 1.77 -42.23
CA MET A 14 22.27 2.09 -40.83
C MET A 14 21.17 2.96 -40.21
N LYS A 15 20.70 3.99 -40.92
CA LYS A 15 19.59 4.84 -40.44
C LYS A 15 18.30 4.04 -40.23
N LYS A 16 17.98 3.10 -41.13
CA LYS A 16 16.83 2.19 -40.97
C LYS A 16 16.98 1.26 -39.78
N LYS A 17 18.16 0.65 -39.61
CA LYS A 17 18.46 -0.23 -38.45
C LYS A 17 18.39 0.53 -37.13
N LEU A 18 18.95 1.74 -37.07
CA LEU A 18 18.90 2.60 -35.89
C LEU A 18 17.46 3.04 -35.58
N GLY A 19 16.69 3.45 -36.59
CA GLY A 19 15.27 3.78 -36.42
C GLY A 19 14.45 2.61 -35.89
N LEU A 20 14.66 1.40 -36.43
CA LEU A 20 14.00 0.19 -35.94
C LEU A 20 14.39 -0.13 -34.49
N LEU A 21 15.67 -0.01 -34.14
CA LEU A 21 16.16 -0.23 -32.78
C LEU A 21 15.49 0.73 -31.78
N VAL A 22 15.39 2.02 -32.12
CA VAL A 22 14.73 3.02 -31.28
C VAL A 22 13.24 2.68 -31.08
N VAL A 23 12.53 2.27 -32.14
CA VAL A 23 11.12 1.85 -32.01
C VAL A 23 10.99 0.63 -31.10
N LEU A 24 11.84 -0.38 -31.25
CA LEU A 24 11.80 -1.57 -30.41
C LEU A 24 12.11 -1.27 -28.94
N LEU A 25 13.09 -0.41 -28.67
CA LEU A 25 13.41 0.05 -27.31
C LEU A 25 12.23 0.81 -26.69
N SER A 26 11.59 1.72 -27.44
CA SER A 26 10.40 2.44 -26.97
C SER A 26 9.24 1.50 -26.66
N LEU A 27 8.96 0.53 -27.53
CA LEU A 27 7.91 -0.48 -27.30
C LEU A 27 8.21 -1.35 -26.07
N PHE A 28 9.48 -1.72 -25.87
CA PHE A 28 9.90 -2.50 -24.71
C PHE A 28 9.73 -1.72 -23.40
N LEU A 29 10.09 -0.44 -23.39
CA LEU A 29 9.93 0.43 -22.21
C LEU A 29 8.46 0.64 -21.87
N VAL A 30 7.62 0.95 -22.86
CA VAL A 30 6.16 1.09 -22.65
C VAL A 30 5.54 -0.23 -22.20
N GLY A 31 5.91 -1.35 -22.83
CA GLY A 31 5.42 -2.67 -22.46
C GLY A 31 5.81 -3.06 -21.02
N SER A 32 7.05 -2.78 -20.62
CA SER A 32 7.54 -3.03 -19.26
C SER A 32 6.82 -2.16 -18.22
N TYR A 33 6.59 -0.89 -18.54
CA TYR A 33 5.87 0.04 -17.67
C TYR A 33 4.41 -0.38 -17.46
N VAL A 34 3.70 -0.71 -18.55
CA VAL A 34 2.31 -1.22 -18.48
C VAL A 34 2.25 -2.53 -17.71
N TYR A 35 3.20 -3.46 -17.97
CA TYR A 35 3.27 -4.73 -17.25
C TYR A 35 3.47 -4.54 -15.75
N GLN A 36 4.38 -3.66 -15.35
CA GLN A 36 4.67 -3.38 -13.94
C GLN A 36 3.49 -2.73 -13.23
N GLN A 37 2.78 -1.79 -13.88
CA GLN A 37 1.53 -1.25 -13.35
C GLN A 37 0.51 -2.37 -13.10
N GLN A 38 0.25 -3.21 -14.10
CA GLN A 38 -0.71 -4.32 -13.97
C GLN A 38 -0.29 -5.32 -12.88
N ALA A 39 1.02 -5.54 -12.72
CA ALA A 39 1.58 -6.39 -11.66
C ALA A 39 1.41 -5.78 -10.25
N GLY A 40 1.26 -4.47 -10.12
CA GLY A 40 0.90 -3.80 -8.86
C GLY A 40 -0.60 -3.88 -8.51
N TYR A 41 -1.48 -3.97 -9.51
CA TYR A 41 -2.92 -4.11 -9.29
C TYR A 41 -3.30 -5.55 -8.91
N ALA A 42 -3.63 -5.78 -7.63
CA ALA A 42 -4.12 -7.07 -7.12
C ALA A 42 -5.66 -7.10 -6.92
N GLY A 43 -6.37 -6.14 -7.50
CA GLY A 43 -7.81 -5.95 -7.33
C GLY A 43 -8.16 -5.01 -6.18
N ALA A 44 -9.46 -4.84 -5.95
CA ALA A 44 -9.97 -3.98 -4.89
C ALA A 44 -9.55 -4.50 -3.50
N PHE A 45 -9.15 -3.58 -2.62
CA PHE A 45 -8.81 -3.87 -1.24
C PHE A 45 -9.52 -2.92 -0.29
N ARG A 46 -9.45 -3.22 1.01
CA ARG A 46 -10.06 -2.40 2.05
C ARG A 46 -9.02 -2.07 3.10
N VAL A 47 -9.03 -0.82 3.57
CA VAL A 47 -8.18 -0.36 4.67
C VAL A 47 -9.02 -0.21 5.92
N SER A 48 -8.46 -0.60 7.05
CA SER A 48 -9.03 -0.47 8.39
C SER A 48 -7.96 0.07 9.32
N LEU A 49 -8.35 0.94 10.24
CA LEU A 49 -7.49 1.50 11.28
C LEU A 49 -7.74 0.76 12.60
N SER A 50 -6.69 0.60 13.38
CA SER A 50 -6.69 -0.22 14.58
C SER A 50 -5.77 0.37 15.65
N THR A 51 -6.17 0.20 16.90
CA THR A 51 -5.41 0.60 18.09
C THR A 51 -5.75 -0.37 19.24
N PRO A 52 -4.87 -0.58 20.23
CA PRO A 52 -5.21 -1.31 21.45
C PRO A 52 -6.51 -0.80 22.09
N ARG A 53 -7.29 -1.71 22.67
CA ARG A 53 -8.54 -1.33 23.33
C ARG A 53 -8.25 -0.40 24.50
N GLY A 54 -8.92 0.75 24.53
CA GLY A 54 -8.71 1.78 25.56
C GLY A 54 -7.61 2.78 25.22
N ASN A 55 -6.91 2.60 24.08
CA ASN A 55 -5.97 3.59 23.57
C ASN A 55 -6.69 4.53 22.61
N ASP A 56 -7.14 5.69 23.10
CA ASP A 56 -7.92 6.67 22.34
C ASP A 56 -7.01 7.61 21.54
N ILE A 57 -7.07 7.45 20.22
CA ILE A 57 -6.23 8.19 19.29
C ILE A 57 -7.06 8.90 18.23
N LEU A 58 -6.59 10.06 17.79
CA LEU A 58 -7.07 10.71 16.58
C LEU A 58 -6.07 10.46 15.45
N VAL A 59 -6.44 9.61 14.49
CA VAL A 59 -5.65 9.44 13.26
C VAL A 59 -5.90 10.65 12.37
N GLU A 60 -4.86 11.43 12.12
CA GLU A 60 -4.92 12.67 11.35
C GLU A 60 -4.67 12.38 9.86
N GLU A 61 -3.65 11.56 9.57
CA GLU A 61 -3.26 11.24 8.19
C GLU A 61 -2.93 9.77 7.99
N VAL A 62 -3.32 9.26 6.82
CA VAL A 62 -2.92 7.96 6.30
C VAL A 62 -2.66 8.13 4.81
N VAL A 63 -1.40 8.09 4.42
CA VAL A 63 -0.92 8.36 3.06
C VAL A 63 -0.22 7.12 2.53
N PHE A 64 -0.48 6.76 1.28
CA PHE A 64 0.10 5.61 0.61
C PHE A 64 0.98 6.07 -0.55
N ASP A 65 2.18 5.49 -0.65
CA ASP A 65 3.17 5.78 -1.69
C ASP A 65 3.41 7.28 -1.93
N ASP A 66 3.20 8.12 -0.91
CA ASP A 66 3.23 9.59 -0.97
C ASP A 66 2.34 10.22 -2.06
N THR A 67 1.35 9.48 -2.59
CA THR A 67 0.59 9.88 -3.78
C THR A 67 -0.90 10.03 -3.53
N TRP A 68 -1.46 9.29 -2.56
CA TRP A 68 -2.88 9.36 -2.24
C TRP A 68 -3.13 9.06 -0.76
N ARG A 69 -4.29 9.50 -0.25
CA ARG A 69 -4.64 9.40 1.17
C ARG A 69 -6.01 8.81 1.39
N THR A 70 -6.19 8.16 2.54
CA THR A 70 -7.51 7.81 3.09
C THR A 70 -7.86 8.72 4.26
N LEU A 71 -9.13 8.70 4.66
CA LEU A 71 -9.59 9.43 5.84
C LEU A 71 -9.01 8.81 7.11
N GLY A 72 -8.51 9.66 7.99
CA GLY A 72 -8.28 9.35 9.38
C GLY A 72 -9.61 9.28 10.17
N ALA A 73 -9.52 8.85 11.42
CA ALA A 73 -10.66 8.74 12.32
C ALA A 73 -10.18 8.76 13.78
N ARG A 74 -11.07 9.15 14.69
CA ARG A 74 -10.90 8.84 16.12
C ARG A 74 -11.22 7.37 16.34
N ILE A 75 -10.30 6.64 16.96
CA ILE A 75 -10.45 5.22 17.27
C ILE A 75 -9.90 4.92 18.66
N ASP A 76 -10.52 3.97 19.34
CA ASP A 76 -10.19 3.53 20.70
C ASP A 76 -10.00 2.01 20.81
N CYS A 77 -10.09 1.31 19.66
CA CYS A 77 -10.02 -0.13 19.52
C CYS A 77 -9.91 -0.50 18.01
N CYS A 78 -9.96 -1.76 17.59
CA CYS A 78 -9.60 -2.98 18.29
C CYS A 78 -8.29 -3.46 17.66
N TRP A 79 -7.27 -3.76 18.45
CA TRP A 79 -5.97 -4.22 17.94
C TRP A 79 -6.11 -5.46 17.06
N GLY A 80 -5.59 -5.41 15.83
CA GLY A 80 -5.74 -6.48 14.84
C GLY A 80 -7.19 -6.78 14.43
N GLY A 81 -8.16 -5.97 14.85
CA GLY A 81 -9.55 -6.05 14.45
C GLY A 81 -9.82 -5.25 13.17
N ILE A 82 -10.84 -5.66 12.42
CA ILE A 82 -11.30 -4.93 11.23
C ILE A 82 -12.59 -4.17 11.56
N GLY A 83 -12.43 -2.96 12.09
CA GLY A 83 -13.47 -1.94 12.26
C GLY A 83 -13.44 -0.91 11.12
N GLY A 84 -14.54 -0.19 10.86
CA GLY A 84 -14.60 0.93 9.90
C GLY A 84 -13.72 0.78 8.64
N VAL A 85 -14.25 0.18 7.57
CA VAL A 85 -13.45 -0.09 6.36
C VAL A 85 -13.67 0.94 5.27
N ARG A 86 -12.58 1.33 4.58
CA ARG A 86 -12.67 2.08 3.32
C ARG A 86 -12.25 1.20 2.16
N GLY A 87 -13.10 1.11 1.15
CA GLY A 87 -12.79 0.38 -0.10
C GLY A 87 -11.94 1.22 -1.03
N ILE A 88 -10.90 0.61 -1.58
CA ILE A 88 -9.98 1.18 -2.56
C ILE A 88 -10.03 0.30 -3.81
N THR A 89 -10.28 0.91 -4.97
CA THR A 89 -10.52 0.18 -6.23
C THR A 89 -9.65 0.68 -7.38
N ASP A 90 -9.16 1.90 -7.27
CA ASP A 90 -8.50 2.70 -8.30
C ASP A 90 -6.98 2.81 -8.12
N HIS A 91 -6.46 2.34 -6.99
CA HIS A 91 -5.04 2.37 -6.66
C HIS A 91 -4.40 0.97 -6.68
N PRO A 92 -3.10 0.86 -7.03
CA PRO A 92 -2.35 -0.38 -6.90
C PRO A 92 -2.18 -0.77 -5.43
N ILE A 93 -1.68 -1.99 -5.17
CA ILE A 93 -1.25 -2.37 -3.82
C ILE A 93 -0.06 -1.48 -3.43
N PRO A 94 -0.13 -0.79 -2.28
CA PRO A 94 0.90 0.15 -1.89
C PRO A 94 2.22 -0.54 -1.51
N GLN A 95 3.30 0.20 -1.65
CA GLN A 95 4.66 -0.16 -1.23
C GLN A 95 5.05 0.55 0.06
N THR A 96 4.44 1.69 0.37
CA THR A 96 4.63 2.38 1.65
C THR A 96 3.30 2.85 2.23
N VAL A 97 3.27 2.97 3.56
CA VAL A 97 2.18 3.65 4.27
C VAL A 97 2.77 4.60 5.30
N PHE A 98 2.46 5.88 5.15
CA PHE A 98 2.70 6.90 6.16
C PHE A 98 1.44 7.05 7.02
N VAL A 99 1.63 7.15 8.32
CA VAL A 99 0.58 7.44 9.29
C VAL A 99 1.01 8.55 10.23
N ARG A 100 0.04 9.38 10.60
CA ARG A 100 0.16 10.38 11.65
C ARG A 100 -1.06 10.30 12.58
N TRP A 101 -0.81 10.20 13.89
CA TRP A 101 -1.87 10.13 14.88
C TRP A 101 -1.49 10.85 16.18
N ARG A 102 -2.50 11.41 16.84
CA ARG A 102 -2.39 12.04 18.15
C ARG A 102 -2.91 11.10 19.24
N GLN A 103 -2.14 10.95 20.31
CA GLN A 103 -2.64 10.42 21.59
C GLN A 103 -3.51 11.47 22.25
N ILE A 104 -4.79 11.18 22.46
CA ILE A 104 -5.72 12.19 22.98
C ILE A 104 -5.40 12.55 24.44
N ASP A 105 -4.96 11.58 25.23
CA ASP A 105 -4.70 11.78 26.66
C ASP A 105 -3.28 12.29 26.96
N GLU A 106 -2.33 12.13 26.03
CA GLU A 106 -0.89 12.39 26.28
C GLU A 106 -0.35 13.60 25.50
N GLU A 107 -1.15 14.22 24.61
CA GLU A 107 -0.73 15.32 23.72
C GLU A 107 0.52 15.01 22.87
N ILE A 108 0.83 13.73 22.68
CA ILE A 108 1.91 13.26 21.82
C ILE A 108 1.34 13.01 20.42
N VAL A 109 2.01 13.57 19.42
CA VAL A 109 1.77 13.23 18.02
C VAL A 109 2.87 12.31 17.52
N TYR A 110 2.46 11.18 16.97
CA TYR A 110 3.30 10.20 16.32
C TYR A 110 3.18 10.33 14.81
N GLU A 111 4.32 10.23 14.12
CA GLU A 111 4.38 10.14 12.67
C GLU A 111 5.42 9.08 12.25
N GLY A 112 5.10 8.29 11.24
CA GLY A 112 5.98 7.25 10.76
C GLY A 112 5.56 6.67 9.42
N THR A 113 6.56 6.18 8.67
CA THR A 113 6.37 5.47 7.42
C THR A 113 6.77 4.01 7.60
N VAL A 114 5.95 3.10 7.09
CA VAL A 114 6.22 1.67 7.04
C VAL A 114 6.39 1.24 5.59
N GLU A 115 7.49 0.56 5.30
CA GLU A 115 7.69 -0.13 4.03
C GLU A 115 6.93 -1.46 4.02
N LEU A 116 6.20 -1.70 2.94
CA LEU A 116 5.45 -2.92 2.70
C LEU A 116 6.28 -3.87 1.83
N PRO A 117 6.09 -5.20 1.96
CA PRO A 117 6.86 -6.16 1.17
C PRO A 117 6.71 -5.92 -0.33
N GLY A 118 7.81 -5.95 -1.08
CA GLY A 118 7.79 -5.77 -2.54
C GLY A 118 6.97 -6.83 -3.29
N ASP A 119 6.71 -7.98 -2.65
CA ASP A 119 5.87 -9.06 -3.17
C ASP A 119 4.41 -9.00 -2.68
N LEU A 120 4.00 -7.95 -1.96
CA LEU A 120 2.69 -7.86 -1.31
C LEU A 120 1.53 -8.04 -2.31
N ALA A 121 1.64 -7.48 -3.51
CA ALA A 121 0.65 -7.68 -4.56
C ALA A 121 0.49 -9.16 -4.95
N GLN A 122 1.58 -9.92 -4.95
CA GLN A 122 1.53 -11.37 -5.17
C GLN A 122 0.90 -12.09 -3.98
N GLN A 123 1.22 -11.68 -2.74
CA GLN A 123 0.60 -12.24 -1.54
C GLN A 123 -0.92 -12.03 -1.53
N VAL A 124 -1.40 -10.85 -1.92
CA VAL A 124 -2.84 -10.55 -2.05
C VAL A 124 -3.51 -11.47 -3.07
N ARG A 125 -2.92 -11.64 -4.27
CA ARG A 125 -3.47 -12.54 -5.30
C ARG A 125 -3.55 -14.00 -4.84
N LYS A 126 -2.59 -14.42 -4.01
CA LYS A 126 -2.49 -15.77 -3.44
C LYS A 126 -3.32 -15.97 -2.18
N LEU A 127 -4.06 -14.97 -1.71
CA LEU A 127 -4.93 -15.14 -0.55
C LEU A 127 -5.96 -16.26 -0.82
N PRO A 128 -6.09 -17.23 0.10
CA PRO A 128 -7.05 -18.30 -0.04
C PRO A 128 -8.47 -17.78 0.19
N GLU A 129 -9.45 -18.54 -0.31
CA GLU A 129 -10.85 -18.34 0.08
C GLU A 129 -11.08 -18.85 1.50
N TYR A 130 -11.96 -18.17 2.24
CA TYR A 130 -12.57 -18.70 3.44
C TYR A 130 -13.89 -19.39 3.11
N THR A 131 -14.34 -20.27 3.99
CA THR A 131 -15.67 -20.90 3.94
C THR A 131 -16.57 -20.29 5.01
N ARG A 132 -17.78 -19.88 4.64
CA ARG A 132 -18.79 -19.42 5.58
C ARG A 132 -19.46 -20.63 6.24
N VAL A 133 -19.40 -20.71 7.57
CA VAL A 133 -19.84 -21.91 8.31
C VAL A 133 -21.35 -22.15 8.18
N SER A 134 -22.14 -21.07 8.15
CA SER A 134 -23.61 -21.16 8.13
C SER A 134 -24.22 -21.79 6.88
N ASP A 135 -23.53 -21.73 5.74
CA ASP A 135 -24.09 -22.20 4.45
C ASP A 135 -23.05 -22.75 3.46
N GLY A 136 -21.81 -22.95 3.89
CA GLY A 136 -20.74 -23.52 3.08
C GLY A 136 -20.23 -22.64 1.93
N ARG A 137 -20.74 -21.40 1.77
CA ARG A 137 -20.31 -20.54 0.67
C ARG A 137 -18.86 -20.10 0.84
N LYS A 138 -18.11 -20.14 -0.26
CA LYS A 138 -16.75 -19.62 -0.31
C LYS A 138 -16.73 -18.12 -0.59
N GLY A 139 -15.71 -17.46 -0.09
CA GLY A 139 -15.50 -16.04 -0.35
C GLY A 139 -14.07 -15.62 -0.09
N ARG A 140 -13.72 -14.43 -0.59
CA ARG A 140 -12.43 -13.80 -0.37
C ARG A 140 -12.58 -12.29 -0.38
N GLY A 141 -12.03 -11.64 0.63
CA GLY A 141 -11.78 -10.20 0.61
C GLY A 141 -10.29 -9.94 0.72
N THR A 142 -9.91 -8.67 0.56
CA THR A 142 -8.56 -8.18 0.82
C THR A 142 -8.67 -7.05 1.82
N TYR A 143 -8.07 -7.21 2.99
CA TYR A 143 -8.09 -6.19 4.04
C TYR A 143 -6.66 -5.92 4.51
N PHE A 144 -6.29 -4.65 4.49
CA PHE A 144 -5.15 -4.12 5.22
C PHE A 144 -5.65 -3.51 6.52
N VAL A 145 -5.04 -3.92 7.64
CA VAL A 145 -5.28 -3.31 8.94
C VAL A 145 -4.01 -2.56 9.32
N ILE A 146 -4.13 -1.28 9.64
CA ILE A 146 -3.02 -0.45 10.09
C ILE A 146 -3.23 -0.20 11.58
N GLY A 147 -2.39 -0.80 12.40
CA GLY A 147 -2.36 -0.69 13.84
C GLY A 147 -1.39 0.39 14.28
N MET A 148 -1.83 1.25 15.20
CA MET A 148 -1.02 2.26 15.86
C MET A 148 -1.11 2.08 17.38
N GLU A 149 0.03 2.04 18.08
CA GLU A 149 0.10 1.89 19.54
C GLU A 149 0.53 3.18 20.25
N ALA A 150 0.42 3.20 21.58
CA ALA A 150 0.77 4.33 22.42
C ALA A 150 2.26 4.67 22.41
N ASP A 151 3.12 3.69 22.16
CA ASP A 151 4.58 3.82 22.11
C ASP A 151 5.13 4.13 20.71
N GLY A 152 4.26 4.37 19.72
CA GLY A 152 4.65 4.62 18.34
C GLY A 152 4.80 3.38 17.48
N GLN A 153 4.58 2.16 17.99
CA GLN A 153 4.62 0.96 17.17
C GLN A 153 3.52 1.00 16.10
N ILE A 154 3.90 0.73 14.85
CA ILE A 154 3.00 0.55 13.72
C ILE A 154 3.03 -0.92 13.30
N THR A 155 1.88 -1.54 13.12
CA THR A 155 1.77 -2.90 12.57
C THR A 155 0.79 -2.93 11.41
N VAL A 156 1.15 -3.58 10.31
CA VAL A 156 0.26 -3.76 9.16
C VAL A 156 -0.06 -5.24 9.00
N TRP A 157 -1.35 -5.58 8.99
CA TRP A 157 -1.82 -6.95 8.73
C TRP A 157 -2.52 -7.07 7.37
N LEU A 158 -2.41 -8.26 6.79
CA LEU A 158 -3.19 -8.70 5.63
C LEU A 158 -4.19 -9.78 6.04
N SER A 159 -5.44 -9.64 5.61
CA SER A 159 -6.52 -10.59 5.87
C SER A 159 -7.34 -10.96 4.63
N ASN A 160 -7.80 -12.21 4.55
CA ASN A 160 -8.77 -12.65 3.52
C ASN A 160 -10.24 -12.50 3.95
N ALA A 161 -10.50 -12.22 5.23
CA ALA A 161 -11.84 -12.08 5.79
C ALA A 161 -11.91 -10.97 6.85
N ARG A 162 -13.10 -10.40 7.05
CA ARG A 162 -13.31 -9.32 8.05
C ARG A 162 -13.14 -9.80 9.50
N SER A 163 -13.52 -11.04 9.80
CA SER A 163 -13.38 -11.63 11.13
C SER A 163 -13.50 -13.15 11.05
N GLU A 164 -13.23 -13.83 12.16
CA GLU A 164 -13.36 -15.30 12.27
C GLU A 164 -14.80 -15.75 12.54
N ASN A 165 -15.66 -14.84 13.03
CA ASN A 165 -17.03 -15.18 13.39
C ASN A 165 -17.78 -15.75 12.18
N ASN A 166 -18.24 -17.01 12.20
CA ASN A 166 -18.89 -17.67 11.05
C ASN A 166 -17.98 -17.82 9.80
N ARG A 167 -16.66 -17.89 9.97
CA ARG A 167 -15.69 -18.11 8.88
C ARG A 167 -14.67 -19.18 9.29
N GLN A 168 -14.44 -20.14 8.40
CA GLN A 168 -13.34 -21.10 8.50
C GLN A 168 -12.29 -20.80 7.42
N GLY A 169 -11.00 -20.88 7.77
CA GLY A 169 -9.90 -20.58 6.83
C GLY A 169 -9.58 -19.09 6.70
N ARG A 170 -9.83 -18.30 7.76
CA ARG A 170 -9.33 -16.92 7.80
C ARG A 170 -7.81 -16.94 7.84
N VAL A 171 -7.19 -16.17 6.96
CA VAL A 171 -5.80 -15.75 7.04
C VAL A 171 -5.79 -14.37 7.68
N PHE A 172 -4.97 -14.20 8.71
CA PHE A 172 -4.68 -12.90 9.32
C PHE A 172 -3.21 -12.90 9.72
N LYS A 173 -2.38 -12.14 9.01
CA LYS A 173 -0.92 -12.17 9.21
C LYS A 173 -0.32 -10.77 9.18
N VAL A 174 0.71 -10.56 9.99
CA VAL A 174 1.55 -9.37 9.90
C VAL A 174 2.30 -9.40 8.57
N VAL A 175 2.30 -8.28 7.85
CA VAL A 175 3.07 -8.11 6.62
C VAL A 175 4.16 -7.06 6.75
N ALA A 176 4.02 -6.12 7.68
CA ALA A 176 5.03 -5.14 7.99
C ALA A 176 4.88 -4.59 9.41
N THR A 177 5.97 -4.08 9.95
CA THR A 177 6.03 -3.35 11.23
C THR A 177 6.96 -2.16 11.05
N GLY A 178 6.71 -1.08 11.78
CA GLY A 178 7.62 0.07 11.81
C GLY A 178 7.44 0.87 13.09
N GLN A 179 8.32 1.84 13.31
CA GLN A 179 8.34 2.66 14.52
C GLN A 179 8.14 4.12 14.14
N ALA A 180 7.09 4.74 14.66
CA ALA A 180 6.86 6.17 14.55
C ALA A 180 7.70 6.95 15.55
N LYS A 181 7.96 8.22 15.22
CA LYS A 181 8.59 9.18 16.14
C LYS A 181 7.50 9.98 16.83
N GLY A 182 7.46 9.87 18.15
CA GLY A 182 6.59 10.69 18.99
C GLY A 182 7.22 12.05 19.27
N ARG A 183 6.42 13.10 19.21
CA ARG A 183 6.78 14.45 19.67
C ARG A 183 5.59 15.04 20.40
N HIS A 184 5.84 15.81 21.45
CA HIS A 184 4.79 16.65 22.01
C HIS A 184 4.34 17.66 20.95
N GLU A 185 3.05 17.95 20.91
CA GLU A 185 2.55 19.03 20.06
C GLU A 185 3.27 20.34 20.46
N PRO A 186 3.84 21.10 19.51
CA PRO A 186 4.54 22.33 19.84
C PRO A 186 3.58 23.26 20.58
N THR A 187 4.02 23.74 21.74
CA THR A 187 3.24 24.74 22.47
C THR A 187 3.21 26.03 21.65
N PRO A 188 2.27 26.95 21.90
CA PRO A 188 2.29 28.27 21.28
C PRO A 188 3.64 29.00 21.42
N GLU A 189 4.43 28.67 22.44
CA GLU A 189 5.76 29.24 22.71
C GLU A 189 6.85 28.67 21.78
N ASP A 190 6.71 27.40 21.36
CA ASP A 190 7.62 26.75 20.40
C ASP A 190 7.45 27.30 18.98
N LEU A 191 6.27 27.85 18.66
CA LEU A 191 5.93 28.39 17.34
C LEU A 191 6.41 29.83 17.12
N VAL A 192 6.94 30.49 18.17
CA VAL A 192 7.32 31.92 18.17
C VAL A 192 8.85 32.11 18.17
N ARG A 193 9.65 31.03 18.22
CA ARG A 193 11.11 31.09 18.15
C ARG A 193 11.68 30.93 16.74
#